data_AF-A0A839VVQ9-F1
#
_entry.id   AF-A0A839VVQ9-F1
#
_cell.length_a   1.000
_cell.length_b   1.000
_cell.length_c   1.000
_cell.angle_alpha   90.00
_cell.angle_beta   90.00
_cell.angle_gamma   90.00
#
_symmetry.space_group_name_H-M   'P 1'
#
loop_
_entity.id
_entity.type
_entity.pdbx_description
1 polymer ?
#
loop_
_entity_poly.entity_id
_entity_poly.type
_entity_poly.pdbx_seq_one_letter_code
_entity_poly.pdbx_strand_id
1 'polypeptide(L)' 'MTPEQIQQYLALPKVPTQIADVTVPAGTNMQVGRVAAQPDFGAASKGGTQYQLLNPIPSSSFGTPRPIK' A
#
# COMPACT_ATOMS: atom_id res chain seq x y z
N MET A 1 5.50 10.17 -7.16
CA MET A 1 4.04 10.14 -7.28
C MET A 1 3.49 11.11 -6.24
N THR A 2 2.55 11.97 -6.61
CA THR A 2 1.86 12.81 -5.63
C THR A 2 0.97 11.97 -4.73
N PRO A 3 0.54 12.47 -3.56
CA PRO A 3 -0.44 11.79 -2.71
C PRO A 3 -1.69 11.29 -3.46
N GLU A 4 -2.24 12.09 -4.37
CA GLU A 4 -3.41 11.75 -5.18
C GLU A 4 -3.10 10.63 -6.15
N GLN A 5 -1.91 10.65 -6.78
CA GLN A 5 -1.47 9.57 -7.64
C GLN A 5 -1.29 8.25 -6.87
N ILE A 6 -0.78 8.31 -5.64
CA ILE A 6 -0.65 7.12 -4.77
C ILE A 6 -2.04 6.59 -4.41
N GLN A 7 -2.96 7.48 -4.05
CA GLN A 7 -4.35 7.14 -3.73
C GLN A 7 -5.01 6.40 -4.90
N GLN A 8 -4.89 6.91 -6.12
CA GLN A 8 -5.42 6.27 -7.32
C GLN A 8 -4.72 4.93 -7.63
N TYR A 9 -3.38 4.91 -7.58
CA TYR A 9 -2.60 3.74 -7.94
C TYR A 9 -2.78 2.56 -6.98
N LEU A 10 -2.98 2.83 -5.69
CA LEU A 10 -3.20 1.82 -4.67
C LEU A 10 -4.68 1.69 -4.27
N ALA A 11 -5.59 2.41 -4.95
CA ALA A 11 -7.00 2.48 -4.64
C ALA A 11 -7.27 2.67 -3.13
N LEU A 12 -6.65 3.69 -2.53
CA LEU A 12 -6.79 3.96 -1.10
C LEU A 12 -8.09 4.72 -0.81
N PRO A 13 -8.76 4.50 0.33
CA PRO A 13 -10.02 5.18 0.65
C PRO A 13 -9.87 6.68 0.93
N LYS A 14 -8.63 7.16 1.13
CA LYS A 14 -8.29 8.56 1.41
C LYS A 14 -6.95 8.90 0.75
N VAL A 15 -6.72 10.19 0.51
CA VAL A 15 -5.41 10.68 0.09
C VAL A 15 -4.41 10.48 1.24
N PRO A 16 -3.34 9.69 1.06
CA PRO A 16 -2.38 9.43 2.12
C PRO A 16 -1.51 10.66 2.38
N THR A 17 -1.17 10.91 3.65
CA THR A 17 -0.28 12.02 4.04
C THR A 17 1.12 11.54 4.43
N GLN A 18 1.27 10.25 4.72
CA GLN A 18 2.50 9.65 5.23
C GLN A 18 2.79 8.31 4.54
N ILE A 19 4.07 7.93 4.52
CA ILE A 19 4.57 6.66 4.03
C ILE A 19 5.61 6.11 5.02
N ALA A 20 5.68 4.79 5.16
CA ALA A 20 6.71 4.10 5.92
C ALA A 20 7.30 2.97 5.06
N ASP A 21 8.59 2.71 5.22
CA ASP A 21 9.21 1.52 4.62
C ASP A 21 8.95 0.32 5.54
N VAL A 22 8.77 -0.86 4.94
CA VAL A 22 8.56 -2.11 5.67
C VAL A 22 9.63 -3.12 5.27
N THR A 23 10.39 -3.61 6.24
CA THR A 23 11.38 -4.68 6.03
C THR A 23 10.73 -6.02 6.34
N VAL A 24 10.27 -6.71 5.29
CA VAL A 24 9.62 -8.01 5.41
C VAL A 24 10.67 -9.11 5.64
N PRO A 25 10.57 -9.91 6.72
CA PRO A 25 11.50 -11.00 6.97
C PRO A 25 11.51 -12.05 5.85
N ALA A 26 12.68 -12.64 5.59
CA ALA A 26 12.81 -13.73 4.63
C ALA A 26 11.90 -14.92 4.98
N GLY A 27 11.30 -15.55 3.96
CA GLY A 27 10.36 -16.65 4.14
C GLY A 27 8.92 -16.23 4.49
N THR A 28 8.64 -14.92 4.57
CA THR A 28 7.27 -14.45 4.77
C THR A 28 6.41 -14.72 3.53
N ASN A 29 5.36 -15.52 3.70
CA ASN A 29 4.37 -15.74 2.65
C ASN A 29 3.49 -14.49 2.48
N MET A 30 3.41 -14.02 1.24
CA MET A 30 2.60 -12.86 0.87
C MET A 30 1.77 -13.18 -0.37
N GLN A 31 0.59 -12.59 -0.46
CA GLN A 31 -0.18 -12.59 -1.69
C GLN A 31 0.19 -11.35 -2.51
N VAL A 32 0.42 -11.54 -3.81
CA VAL A 32 0.68 -10.45 -4.76
C VAL A 32 -0.41 -10.40 -5.82
N GLY A 33 -0.83 -9.20 -6.18
CA GLY A 33 -1.86 -9.00 -7.18
C GLY A 33 -1.89 -7.58 -7.70
N ARG A 34 -2.67 -7.38 -8.76
CA ARG A 34 -2.94 -6.05 -9.29
C ARG A 34 -4.19 -5.47 -8.63
N VAL A 35 -4.12 -4.21 -8.22
CA VAL A 35 -5.25 -3.49 -7.62
C VAL A 35 -6.42 -3.46 -8.61
N ALA A 36 -7.58 -3.94 -8.18
CA ALA A 36 -8.82 -3.85 -8.93
C ALA A 36 -9.40 -2.43 -8.85
N ALA A 37 -10.33 -2.11 -9.75
CA ALA A 37 -11.07 -0.85 -9.64
C ALA A 37 -11.86 -0.82 -8.32
N GLN A 38 -11.79 0.32 -7.62
CA GLN A 38 -12.56 0.64 -6.42
C GLN A 38 -13.24 2.01 -6.63
N PRO A 39 -14.37 2.06 -7.36
CA PRO A 39 -15.06 3.31 -7.67
C PRO A 39 -15.46 4.12 -6.41
N ASP A 40 -15.83 3.43 -5.33
CA ASP A 40 -16.21 4.07 -4.06
C ASP A 40 -15.04 4.77 -3.37
N PHE A 41 -13.81 4.41 -3.72
CA PHE A 41 -12.59 5.10 -3.27
C PHE A 41 -12.10 6.11 -4.31
N GLY A 42 -12.90 6.42 -5.33
CA GLY A 42 -12.52 7.30 -6.43
C GLY A 42 -11.48 6.70 -7.39
N ALA A 43 -11.16 5.41 -7.27
CA ALA A 43 -10.19 4.71 -8.13
C ALA A 43 -10.92 3.82 -9.15
N ALA A 44 -11.45 4.43 -10.22
CA ALA A 44 -12.35 3.76 -11.17
C ALA A 44 -11.67 2.74 -12.12
N SER A 45 -10.34 2.64 -12.10
CA SER A 45 -9.56 1.80 -12.99
C SER A 45 -8.58 0.90 -12.21
N LYS A 46 -8.07 -0.16 -12.86
CA LYS A 46 -7.07 -1.05 -12.25
C LYS A 46 -5.81 -0.26 -11.92
N GLY A 47 -5.30 -0.43 -10.71
CA GLY A 47 -4.12 0.25 -10.21
C GLY A 47 -2.83 -0.55 -10.40
N GLY A 48 -1.93 -0.36 -9.43
CA GLY A 48 -0.61 -0.95 -9.33
C GLY A 48 -0.54 -2.38 -8.81
N THR A 49 0.66 -2.81 -8.46
CA THR A 49 0.88 -4.07 -7.73
C THR A 49 0.73 -3.82 -6.23
N GLN A 50 -0.04 -4.69 -5.56
CA GLN A 50 -0.16 -4.73 -4.12
C GLN A 50 0.36 -6.05 -3.56
N TYR A 51 0.84 -5.97 -2.33
CA TYR A 51 1.30 -7.11 -1.55
C TYR A 51 0.50 -7.16 -0.26
N GLN A 52 -0.08 -8.31 0.04
CA GLN A 52 -0.83 -8.57 1.26
C GLN A 52 -0.04 -9.56 2.13
N LEU A 53 0.22 -9.17 3.37
CA LEU A 53 0.72 -10.09 4.38
C LEU A 53 -0.37 -11.11 4.71
N LEU A 54 -0.04 -12.40 4.58
CA LEU A 54 -0.95 -13.49 4.97
C LEU A 54 -0.89 -13.78 6.46
N ASN A 55 0.22 -13.44 7.10
CA ASN A 55 0.45 -13.55 8.53
C ASN A 55 1.08 -12.25 9.06
N PRO A 56 0.85 -11.89 10.33
CA PRO A 56 1.55 -10.77 10.96
C PRO A 56 3.07 -10.96 10.94
N ILE A 57 3.79 -9.85 10.75
CA ILE A 57 5.25 -9.78 10.92
C ILE A 57 5.55 -8.95 12.17
N PRO A 58 6.77 -9.02 12.74
CA PRO A 58 7.15 -8.23 13.92
C PRO A 58 6.89 -6.74 13.72
N SER A 59 6.45 -6.03 14.77
CA SER A 59 6.19 -4.58 14.70
C SER A 59 7.45 -3.78 14.35
N SER A 60 8.63 -4.28 14.73
CA SER A 60 9.93 -3.71 14.37
C SER A 60 10.25 -3.76 12.87
N SER A 61 9.49 -4.53 12.08
CA SER A 61 9.60 -4.53 10.62
C SER A 61 8.99 -3.28 9.97
N PHE A 62 8.15 -2.53 10.69
CA PHE A 62 7.50 -1.32 10.19
C PHE A 62 8.31 -0.09 10.59
N GLY A 63 8.85 0.62 9.61
CA GLY A 63 9.61 1.84 9.83
C GLY A 63 8.76 3.02 10.30
N THR A 64 9.44 4.10 10.66
CA THR A 64 8.77 5.34 11.09
C THR A 64 8.06 6.02 9.92
N PRO A 65 6.75 6.35 10.03
CA PRO A 65 6.05 7.12 9.02
C PRO A 65 6.67 8.50 8.80
N ARG A 66 6.83 8.88 7.54
CA ARG A 66 7.32 10.19 7.10
C ARG A 66 6.32 10.86 6.15
N PRO A 67 6.23 12.19 6.10
CA PRO A 67 5.34 12.89 5.17
C PRO A 67 5.64 12.53 3.70
N ILE A 68 4.58 12.39 2.90
CA ILE A 68 4.69 12.28 1.45
C ILE A 68 4.94 13.69 0.88
N LYS A 69 5.94 13.82 0.01
CA LYS A 69 6.26 15.08 -0.70
C LYS A 69 5.52 15.18 -2.02
#